data_AF-A0A2T7E3Y0-F1
#
_entry.id   AF-A0A2T7E3Y0-F1
#
_cell.length_a   1.000
_cell.length_b   1.000
_cell.length_c   1.000
_cell.angle_alpha   90.00
_cell.angle_beta   90.00
_cell.angle_gamma   90.00
#
_symmetry.space_group_name_H-M   'P 1'
#
loop_
_entity.id
_entity.type
_entity.pdbx_description
1 polymer ?
#
loop_
_entity_poly.entity_id
_entity_poly.type
_entity_poly.pdbx_seq_one_letter_code
_entity_poly.pdbx_strand_id
1 'polypeptide(L)'
;MWSAGCMEQWMPAAAMVATNVVIAIMTALIKQALNQGMNRLVLITFRQMVATVFLGPIAYFKERKMRPKFTAEIFVYTFLSGIIGPVLLQYTLFVGLDYTTATFAATFSNMLPVVTFLISLAFRFETLEVRSMSGSFKISGTLISLGGAMMLTFYKGSALTHTTSSISPASSSGHREAGGEHGTVRWVLGSVSMLANVVGFALWLLLQRKFTRKYPAVYSATAFMSLFSFIQAGALALSIQRTSIAVWALKGTIEIVTVVYCGVVASGMGYLLLTYCVEKRGPVFTAAFSPLSQIFVAGIDLFILHEPLYLGSVLGSVLVILGLYMVLWGKKEEAANAVASAKPVQAEVEQQEKV
;
A
#
# COMPACT_ATOMS: atom_id res chain seq x y z
N MET A 1 -31.02 -12.50 -7.36
CA MET A 1 -30.49 -13.02 -6.08
C MET A 1 -29.01 -13.35 -6.27
N TRP A 2 -28.12 -12.42 -5.93
CA TRP A 2 -26.68 -12.72 -5.83
C TRP A 2 -26.48 -13.48 -4.53
N SER A 3 -26.00 -14.72 -4.60
CA SER A 3 -25.77 -15.52 -3.40
C SER A 3 -24.76 -14.81 -2.48
N ALA A 4 -24.98 -14.85 -1.17
CA ALA A 4 -24.12 -14.20 -0.18
C ALA A 4 -22.63 -14.61 -0.33
N GLY A 5 -22.36 -15.83 -0.82
CA GLY A 5 -21.01 -16.31 -1.13
C GLY A 5 -20.33 -15.63 -2.32
N CYS A 6 -21.08 -15.09 -3.29
CA CYS A 6 -20.50 -14.31 -4.39
C CYS A 6 -20.03 -12.93 -3.89
N MET A 7 -20.83 -12.25 -3.04
CA MET A 7 -20.45 -10.96 -2.47
C MET A 7 -19.18 -11.06 -1.60
N GLU A 8 -19.06 -12.09 -0.75
CA GLU A 8 -17.85 -12.29 0.07
C GLU A 8 -16.58 -12.52 -0.76
N GLN A 9 -16.71 -13.11 -1.96
CA GLN A 9 -15.55 -13.35 -2.83
C GLN A 9 -15.00 -12.07 -3.47
N TRP A 10 -15.86 -11.13 -3.87
CA TRP A 10 -15.45 -9.88 -4.52
C TRP A 10 -15.07 -8.77 -3.55
N MET A 11 -15.58 -8.79 -2.31
CA MET A 11 -15.33 -7.75 -1.30
C MET A 11 -13.84 -7.42 -1.10
N PRO A 12 -12.91 -8.39 -0.94
CA PRO A 12 -11.49 -8.07 -0.80
C PRO A 12 -10.88 -7.42 -2.05
N ALA A 13 -11.32 -7.80 -3.26
CA ALA A 13 -10.85 -7.15 -4.48
C ALA A 13 -11.35 -5.71 -4.57
N ALA A 14 -12.63 -5.46 -4.27
CA ALA A 14 -13.19 -4.11 -4.21
C ALA A 14 -12.51 -3.24 -3.15
N ALA A 15 -12.23 -3.79 -1.96
CA ALA A 15 -11.49 -3.11 -0.91
C ALA A 15 -10.06 -2.76 -1.34
N MET A 16 -9.38 -3.62 -2.09
CA MET A 16 -8.05 -3.31 -2.65
C MET A 16 -8.10 -2.22 -3.72
N VAL A 17 -9.11 -2.23 -4.59
CA VAL A 17 -9.32 -1.15 -5.58
C VAL A 17 -9.53 0.18 -4.85
N ALA A 18 -10.43 0.22 -3.87
CA ALA A 18 -10.67 1.41 -3.04
C ALA A 18 -9.39 1.87 -2.33
N THR A 19 -8.61 0.95 -1.77
CA THR A 19 -7.35 1.26 -1.10
C THR A 19 -6.33 1.90 -2.06
N ASN A 20 -6.24 1.41 -3.30
CA ASN A 20 -5.33 1.99 -4.30
C ASN A 20 -5.79 3.38 -4.78
N VAL A 21 -7.09 3.63 -4.90
CA VAL A 21 -7.63 4.98 -5.16
C VAL A 21 -7.26 5.93 -4.03
N VAL A 22 -7.43 5.49 -2.77
CA VAL A 22 -7.08 6.27 -1.59
C VAL A 22 -5.58 6.62 -1.58
N ILE A 23 -4.72 5.65 -1.90
CA ILE A 23 -3.25 5.85 -2.00
C ILE A 23 -2.89 6.81 -3.14
N ALA A 24 -3.56 6.75 -4.29
CA ALA A 24 -3.30 7.64 -5.42
C ALA A 24 -3.59 9.10 -5.06
N ILE A 25 -4.78 9.38 -4.50
CA ILE A 25 -5.14 10.73 -4.05
C ILE A 25 -4.20 11.20 -2.92
N MET A 26 -3.88 10.32 -1.97
CA MET A 26 -2.93 10.62 -0.88
C MET A 26 -1.58 11.06 -1.45
N THR A 27 -1.05 10.34 -2.44
CA THR A 27 0.24 10.67 -3.07
C THR A 27 0.21 12.05 -3.73
N ALA A 28 -0.87 12.38 -4.44
CA ALA A 28 -1.05 13.68 -5.07
C ALA A 28 -1.09 14.82 -4.03
N LEU A 29 -1.89 14.66 -2.96
CA LEU A 29 -2.01 15.66 -1.90
C LEU A 29 -0.70 15.86 -1.13
N ILE A 30 -0.02 14.76 -0.77
CA ILE A 30 1.29 14.82 -0.10
C ILE A 30 2.30 15.54 -0.97
N LYS A 31 2.35 15.27 -2.28
CA LYS A 31 3.25 15.98 -3.21
C LYS A 31 2.98 17.48 -3.19
N GLN A 32 1.72 17.91 -3.22
CA GLN A 32 1.38 19.34 -3.13
C GLN A 32 1.78 19.96 -1.79
N ALA A 33 1.50 19.30 -0.67
CA ALA A 33 1.86 19.80 0.66
C ALA A 33 3.39 19.91 0.85
N LEU A 34 4.16 18.92 0.37
CA LEU A 34 5.63 18.96 0.41
C LEU A 34 6.19 20.08 -0.48
N ASN A 35 5.58 20.35 -1.64
CA ASN A 35 5.98 21.46 -2.52
C ASN A 35 5.73 22.84 -1.88
N GLN A 36 4.79 22.95 -0.94
CA GLN A 36 4.57 24.17 -0.14
C GLN A 36 5.55 24.32 1.03
N GLY A 37 6.50 23.38 1.18
CA GLY A 37 7.53 23.42 2.21
C GLY A 37 7.15 22.73 3.51
N MET A 38 6.04 21.97 3.54
CA MET A 38 5.63 21.25 4.73
C MET A 38 6.63 20.15 5.10
N ASN A 39 6.95 20.05 6.39
CA ASN A 39 7.94 19.07 6.82
C ASN A 39 7.39 17.64 6.84
N ARG A 40 8.20 16.70 6.33
CA ARG A 40 7.90 15.28 6.18
C ARG A 40 7.54 14.57 7.48
N LEU A 41 8.29 14.80 8.56
CA LEU A 41 8.03 14.16 9.85
C LEU A 41 6.81 14.77 10.53
N VAL A 42 6.62 16.08 10.43
CA VAL A 42 5.43 16.77 10.95
C VAL A 42 4.17 16.30 10.24
N LEU A 43 4.21 16.12 8.90
CA LEU A 43 3.14 15.50 8.12
C LEU A 43 2.78 14.12 8.67
N ILE A 44 3.77 13.26 8.89
CA ILE A 44 3.56 11.91 9.42
C ILE A 44 2.92 11.98 10.80
N THR A 45 3.44 12.84 11.68
CA THR A 45 2.91 13.02 13.04
C THR A 45 1.45 13.46 13.02
N PHE A 46 1.10 14.53 12.30
CA PHE A 46 -0.29 15.01 12.24
C PHE A 46 -1.22 14.01 11.57
N ARG A 47 -0.79 13.34 10.51
CA ARG A 47 -1.55 12.27 9.86
C ARG A 47 -1.93 11.18 10.86
N GLN A 48 -0.97 10.70 11.66
CA GLN A 48 -1.24 9.65 12.64
C GLN A 48 -2.07 10.14 13.83
N MET A 49 -1.86 11.39 14.27
CA MET A 49 -2.71 12.01 15.28
C MET A 49 -4.18 12.03 14.86
N VAL A 50 -4.46 12.51 13.64
CA VAL A 50 -5.82 12.56 13.10
C VAL A 50 -6.41 11.16 12.97
N ALA A 51 -5.63 10.18 12.51
CA ALA A 51 -6.06 8.79 12.43
C ALA A 51 -6.44 8.22 13.81
N THR A 52 -5.65 8.50 14.85
CA THR A 52 -5.95 8.07 16.23
C THR A 52 -7.20 8.74 16.78
N VAL A 53 -7.37 10.05 16.58
CA VAL A 53 -8.56 10.78 17.05
C VAL A 53 -9.82 10.29 16.33
N PHE A 54 -9.72 9.98 15.04
CA PHE A 54 -10.82 9.44 14.26
C PHE A 54 -11.19 8.00 14.64
N LEU A 55 -10.19 7.11 14.73
CA LEU A 55 -10.42 5.68 15.01
C LEU A 55 -10.68 5.38 16.47
N GLY A 56 -10.15 6.17 17.42
CA GLY A 56 -10.27 5.91 18.85
C GLY A 56 -11.71 5.73 19.34
N PRO A 57 -12.63 6.68 19.04
CA PRO A 57 -14.04 6.54 19.39
C PRO A 57 -14.71 5.35 18.70
N ILE A 58 -14.43 5.15 17.40
CA ILE A 58 -15.02 4.05 16.61
C ILE A 58 -14.60 2.70 17.21
N ALA A 59 -13.31 2.53 17.51
CA ALA A 59 -12.76 1.34 18.14
C ALA A 59 -13.40 1.09 19.51
N TYR A 60 -13.53 2.14 20.34
CA TYR A 60 -14.16 2.02 21.65
C TYR A 60 -15.62 1.55 21.53
N PHE A 61 -16.46 2.24 20.74
CA PHE A 61 -17.87 1.89 20.68
C PHE A 61 -18.13 0.55 19.98
N LYS A 62 -17.38 0.23 18.93
CA LYS A 62 -17.58 -0.99 18.13
C LYS A 62 -17.02 -2.25 18.78
N GLU A 63 -15.87 -2.15 19.46
CA GLU A 63 -15.14 -3.33 19.93
C GLU A 63 -15.02 -3.45 21.46
N ARG A 64 -15.53 -2.49 22.26
CA ARG A 64 -15.41 -2.54 23.74
C ARG A 64 -15.83 -3.86 24.40
N LYS A 65 -16.77 -4.60 23.81
CA LYS A 65 -17.26 -5.88 24.35
C LYS A 65 -16.51 -7.11 23.82
N MET A 66 -15.82 -7.00 22.69
CA MET A 66 -15.15 -8.11 22.00
C MET A 66 -13.62 -8.03 22.08
N ARG A 67 -13.10 -6.96 22.67
CA ARG A 67 -11.67 -6.65 22.70
C ARG A 67 -10.91 -7.68 23.57
N PRO A 68 -9.91 -8.39 23.02
CA PRO A 68 -9.03 -9.25 23.80
C PRO A 68 -8.21 -8.44 24.82
N LYS A 69 -7.73 -9.10 25.88
CA LYS A 69 -6.84 -8.46 26.86
C LYS A 69 -5.59 -7.94 26.15
N PHE A 70 -5.20 -6.70 26.46
CA PHE A 70 -4.02 -6.08 25.88
C PHE A 70 -2.77 -6.53 26.64
N THR A 71 -2.14 -7.60 26.16
CA THR A 71 -0.94 -8.19 26.77
C THR A 71 0.34 -7.42 26.39
N ALA A 72 1.44 -7.65 27.10
CA ALA A 72 2.75 -7.08 26.76
C ALA A 72 3.21 -7.48 25.35
N GLU A 73 2.88 -8.70 24.92
CA GLU A 73 3.14 -9.17 23.56
C GLU A 73 2.41 -8.31 22.51
N ILE A 74 1.10 -8.07 22.70
CA ILE A 74 0.29 -7.21 21.81
C ILE A 74 0.83 -5.78 21.80
N PHE A 75 1.25 -5.25 22.96
CA PHE A 75 1.90 -3.95 23.05
C PHE A 75 3.14 -3.88 22.15
N VAL A 76 4.06 -4.83 22.28
CA VAL A 76 5.28 -4.88 21.46
C VAL A 76 4.95 -4.99 19.98
N TYR A 77 4.00 -5.86 19.59
CA TYR A 77 3.56 -5.96 18.20
C TYR A 77 3.04 -4.63 17.65
N THR A 78 2.21 -3.95 18.42
CA THR A 78 1.57 -2.70 17.97
C THR A 78 2.56 -1.54 17.94
N PHE A 79 3.48 -1.50 18.89
CA PHE A 79 4.58 -0.52 18.93
C PHE A 79 5.53 -0.71 17.76
N LEU A 80 5.95 -1.95 17.46
CA LEU A 80 6.79 -2.28 16.32
C LEU A 80 6.08 -2.05 14.99
N SER A 81 4.78 -2.38 14.90
CA SER A 81 3.99 -2.11 13.71
C SER A 81 3.86 -0.61 13.46
N GLY A 82 3.69 0.18 14.52
CA GLY A 82 3.62 1.64 14.46
C GLY A 82 4.91 2.30 13.97
N ILE A 83 6.08 1.80 14.38
CA ILE A 83 7.35 2.36 13.92
C ILE A 83 7.69 1.87 12.51
N ILE A 84 7.54 0.57 12.24
CA ILE A 84 7.90 -0.02 10.95
C ILE A 84 6.99 0.53 9.87
N GLY A 85 5.67 0.39 10.02
CA GLY A 85 4.72 0.71 8.94
C GLY A 85 4.57 2.21 8.71
N PRO A 86 3.79 2.92 9.55
CA PRO A 86 3.47 4.32 9.29
C PRO A 86 4.65 5.30 9.34
N VAL A 87 5.67 5.05 10.18
CA VAL A 87 6.79 5.99 10.36
C VAL A 87 7.93 5.67 9.42
N LEU A 88 8.54 4.48 9.53
CA LEU A 88 9.75 4.14 8.80
C LEU A 88 9.50 4.01 7.29
N LEU A 89 8.43 3.33 6.84
CA LEU A 89 8.14 3.23 5.40
C LEU A 89 7.86 4.60 4.78
N GLN A 90 7.04 5.42 5.44
CA GLN A 90 6.72 6.74 4.90
C GLN A 90 7.96 7.63 4.86
N TYR A 91 8.83 7.55 5.86
CA TYR A 91 10.09 8.30 5.90
C TYR A 91 11.08 7.82 4.83
N THR A 92 11.29 6.51 4.66
CA THR A 92 12.20 5.98 3.63
C THR A 92 11.70 6.24 2.22
N LEU A 93 10.37 6.24 2.00
CA LEU A 93 9.76 6.70 0.75
C LEU A 93 10.09 8.17 0.48
N PHE A 94 9.94 9.04 1.49
CA PHE A 94 10.27 10.45 1.36
C PHE A 94 11.76 10.66 1.07
N VAL A 95 12.65 10.07 1.86
CA VAL A 95 14.11 10.14 1.64
C VAL A 95 14.47 9.65 0.24
N GLY A 96 13.92 8.52 -0.20
CA GLY A 96 14.18 8.06 -1.56
C GLY A 96 13.68 9.05 -2.62
N LEU A 97 12.53 9.70 -2.42
CA LEU A 97 12.04 10.76 -3.32
C LEU A 97 12.89 12.05 -3.30
N ASP A 98 13.67 12.32 -2.25
CA ASP A 98 14.62 13.45 -2.24
C ASP A 98 15.83 13.21 -3.13
N TYR A 99 16.24 11.95 -3.25
CA TYR A 99 17.46 11.56 -3.94
C TYR A 99 17.20 10.88 -5.29
N THR A 100 15.94 10.56 -5.60
CA THR A 100 15.51 9.87 -6.83
C THR A 100 14.25 10.53 -7.40
N THR A 101 13.69 9.95 -8.46
CA THR A 101 12.50 10.49 -9.13
C THR A 101 11.22 9.76 -8.70
N ALA A 102 10.06 10.39 -8.93
CA ALA A 102 8.77 9.72 -8.73
C ALA A 102 8.65 8.43 -9.55
N THR A 103 9.16 8.44 -10.79
CA THR A 103 9.29 7.27 -11.67
C THR A 103 10.11 6.15 -11.03
N PHE A 104 11.23 6.48 -10.39
CA PHE A 104 12.07 5.50 -9.70
C PHE A 104 11.35 4.87 -8.50
N ALA A 105 10.68 5.69 -7.67
CA ALA A 105 9.87 5.21 -6.55
C ALA A 105 8.68 4.34 -7.01
N ALA A 106 8.07 4.70 -8.14
CA ALA A 106 7.04 3.93 -8.83
C ALA A 106 7.55 2.54 -9.21
N THR A 107 8.71 2.45 -9.85
CA THR A 107 9.35 1.17 -10.21
C THR A 107 9.56 0.27 -9.00
N PHE A 108 10.09 0.81 -7.90
CA PHE A 108 10.28 0.04 -6.67
C PHE A 108 8.94 -0.41 -6.07
N SER A 109 7.92 0.46 -6.06
CA SER A 109 6.58 0.12 -5.59
C SER A 109 5.93 -1.02 -6.41
N ASN A 110 6.24 -1.09 -7.70
CA ASN A 110 5.81 -2.17 -8.58
C ASN A 110 6.50 -3.50 -8.29
N MET A 111 7.68 -3.49 -7.66
CA MET A 111 8.36 -4.72 -7.21
C MET A 111 7.75 -5.30 -5.92
N LEU A 112 6.85 -4.58 -5.24
CA LEU A 112 6.22 -5.02 -3.99
C LEU A 112 5.59 -6.42 -4.07
N PRO A 113 4.82 -6.80 -5.11
CA PRO A 113 4.26 -8.15 -5.23
C PRO A 113 5.35 -9.23 -5.23
N VAL A 114 6.43 -9.03 -6.00
CA VAL A 114 7.53 -9.99 -6.14
C VAL A 114 8.29 -10.11 -4.81
N VAL A 115 8.64 -8.99 -4.19
CA VAL A 115 9.32 -8.97 -2.89
C VAL A 115 8.45 -9.63 -1.81
N THR A 116 7.15 -9.32 -1.79
CA THR A 116 6.20 -9.92 -0.83
C THR A 116 6.08 -11.42 -1.03
N PHE A 117 6.08 -11.89 -2.27
CA PHE A 117 6.06 -13.31 -2.59
C PHE A 117 7.34 -14.03 -2.12
N LEU A 118 8.52 -13.51 -2.44
CA LEU A 118 9.81 -14.10 -2.03
C LEU A 118 9.94 -14.17 -0.50
N ILE A 119 9.56 -13.11 0.20
CA ILE A 119 9.57 -13.08 1.66
C ILE A 119 8.52 -14.06 2.23
N SER A 120 7.32 -14.12 1.65
CA SER A 120 6.28 -15.08 2.09
C SER A 120 6.75 -16.52 1.95
N LEU A 121 7.50 -16.84 0.89
CA LEU A 121 8.11 -18.15 0.69
C LEU A 121 9.20 -18.44 1.73
N ALA A 122 10.12 -17.48 1.96
CA ALA A 122 11.20 -17.62 2.93
C ALA A 122 10.68 -17.87 4.36
N PHE A 123 9.61 -17.19 4.75
CA PHE A 123 8.97 -17.35 6.06
C PHE A 123 7.90 -18.45 6.11
N ARG A 124 7.72 -19.23 5.03
CA ARG A 124 6.72 -20.32 4.91
C ARG A 124 5.28 -19.89 5.25
N PHE A 125 4.90 -18.66 4.91
CA PHE A 125 3.53 -18.16 5.09
C PHE A 125 2.55 -18.64 4.02
N GLU A 126 3.06 -19.06 2.87
CA GLU A 126 2.31 -19.68 1.79
C GLU A 126 3.09 -20.91 1.33
N THR A 127 2.49 -22.09 1.45
CA THR A 127 2.98 -23.32 0.84
C THR A 127 2.66 -23.25 -0.64
N LEU A 128 3.68 -23.05 -1.47
CA LEU A 128 3.50 -23.04 -2.90
C LEU A 128 3.32 -24.46 -3.42
N GLU A 129 2.11 -24.79 -3.85
CA GLU A 129 1.95 -25.76 -4.93
C GLU A 129 2.23 -25.04 -6.26
N VAL A 130 3.50 -24.73 -6.54
CA VAL A 130 3.95 -24.09 -7.80
C VAL A 130 3.50 -24.90 -9.02
N ARG A 131 3.29 -26.20 -8.83
CA ARG A 131 2.79 -27.16 -9.83
C ARG A 131 1.26 -27.12 -10.04
N SER A 132 0.50 -26.43 -9.19
CA SER A 132 -0.94 -26.27 -9.38
C SER A 132 -1.25 -25.24 -10.47
N MET A 133 -2.31 -25.46 -11.26
CA MET A 133 -2.78 -24.50 -12.26
C MET A 133 -3.04 -23.12 -11.65
N SER A 134 -3.66 -23.09 -10.45
CA SER A 134 -3.87 -21.89 -9.67
C SER A 134 -2.59 -21.14 -9.32
N GLY A 135 -1.55 -21.85 -8.84
CA GLY A 135 -0.26 -21.27 -8.50
C GLY A 135 0.42 -20.63 -9.71
N SER A 136 0.38 -21.31 -10.86
CA SER A 136 0.94 -20.81 -12.12
C SER A 136 0.26 -19.51 -12.59
N PHE A 137 -1.08 -19.43 -12.54
CA PHE A 137 -1.82 -18.22 -12.88
C PHE A 137 -1.52 -17.02 -11.98
N LYS A 138 -1.32 -17.26 -10.68
CA LYS A 138 -0.94 -16.19 -9.74
C LYS A 138 0.45 -15.63 -10.04
N ILE A 139 1.42 -16.51 -10.31
CA ILE A 139 2.81 -16.10 -10.59
C ILE A 139 2.87 -15.37 -11.94
N SER A 140 2.33 -15.97 -13.00
CA SER A 140 2.31 -15.36 -14.34
C SER A 140 1.53 -14.05 -14.35
N GLY A 141 0.35 -13.99 -13.72
CA GLY A 141 -0.43 -12.76 -13.59
C GLY A 141 0.31 -11.65 -12.84
N THR A 142 1.06 -12.00 -11.78
CA THR A 142 1.90 -11.04 -11.05
C THR A 142 3.04 -10.51 -11.93
N LEU A 143 3.70 -11.38 -12.70
CA LEU A 143 4.78 -10.98 -13.62
C LEU A 143 4.28 -10.11 -14.78
N ILE A 144 3.11 -10.43 -15.35
CA ILE A 144 2.47 -9.61 -16.39
C ILE A 144 2.08 -8.25 -15.81
N SER A 145 1.50 -8.22 -14.59
CA SER A 145 1.15 -6.96 -13.94
C SER A 145 2.39 -6.12 -13.63
N LEU A 146 3.48 -6.73 -13.18
CA LEU A 146 4.76 -6.04 -12.99
C LEU A 146 5.27 -5.45 -14.31
N GLY A 147 5.26 -6.25 -15.39
CA GLY A 147 5.68 -5.79 -16.72
C GLY A 147 4.84 -4.61 -17.22
N GLY A 148 3.52 -4.66 -17.03
CA GLY A 148 2.62 -3.54 -17.34
C GLY A 148 2.93 -2.28 -16.55
N ALA A 149 3.20 -2.42 -15.25
CA ALA A 149 3.53 -1.31 -14.37
C ALA A 149 4.90 -0.70 -14.71
N MET A 150 5.89 -1.53 -15.09
CA MET A 150 7.18 -1.07 -15.60
C MET A 150 7.02 -0.34 -16.95
N MET A 151 6.15 -0.83 -17.84
CA MET A 151 5.84 -0.15 -19.09
C MET A 151 5.18 1.22 -18.85
N LEU A 152 4.22 1.30 -17.93
CA LEU A 152 3.58 2.55 -17.51
C LEU A 152 4.62 3.60 -17.04
N THR A 153 5.69 3.12 -16.42
CA THR A 153 6.70 3.94 -15.76
C THR A 153 7.83 4.36 -16.71
N PHE A 154 8.32 3.44 -17.55
CA PHE A 154 9.51 3.67 -18.39
C PHE A 154 9.20 3.95 -19.87
N TYR A 155 8.05 3.52 -20.36
CA TYR A 155 7.68 3.73 -21.75
C TYR A 155 6.67 4.87 -21.85
N LYS A 156 7.10 5.98 -22.45
CA LYS A 156 6.21 7.12 -22.73
C LYS A 156 5.43 6.86 -24.02
N GLY A 157 6.13 6.75 -25.15
CA GLY A 157 5.50 6.60 -26.47
C GLY A 157 4.88 7.91 -26.98
N SER A 158 4.02 7.83 -28.00
CA SER A 158 3.33 8.99 -28.57
C SER A 158 2.26 9.54 -27.62
N ALA A 159 2.06 10.86 -27.63
CA ALA A 159 0.93 11.48 -26.96
C ALA A 159 -0.36 11.12 -27.71
N LEU A 160 -1.33 10.56 -27.01
CA LEU A 160 -2.61 10.13 -27.58
C LEU A 160 -3.71 11.21 -27.43
N THR A 161 -3.55 12.11 -26.47
CA THR A 161 -4.46 13.24 -26.26
C THR A 161 -3.70 14.56 -26.47
N HIS A 162 -4.21 15.39 -27.38
CA HIS A 162 -3.76 16.77 -27.54
C HIS A 162 -4.55 17.65 -26.57
N THR A 163 -4.03 17.90 -25.38
CA THR A 163 -4.60 18.89 -24.46
C THR A 163 -4.08 20.27 -24.84
N THR A 164 -5.00 21.22 -25.07
CA THR A 164 -4.71 22.62 -25.43
C THR A 164 -4.19 23.39 -24.22
N SER A 165 -3.00 23.03 -23.72
CA SER A 165 -2.27 23.84 -22.75
C SER A 165 -0.97 24.29 -23.38
N SER A 166 -0.96 25.55 -23.83
CA SER A 166 0.22 26.30 -24.26
C SER A 166 1.12 26.64 -23.08
N ILE A 167 1.43 25.64 -22.24
CA ILE A 167 2.49 25.71 -21.26
C ILE A 167 3.55 24.77 -21.79
N SER A 168 4.60 25.37 -22.37
CA SER A 168 5.82 24.67 -22.72
C SER A 168 6.16 23.69 -21.58
N PRO A 169 6.43 22.40 -21.86
CA PRO A 169 6.83 21.51 -20.80
C PRO A 169 8.13 22.09 -20.22
N ALA A 170 8.08 22.50 -18.96
CA ALA A 170 9.28 22.56 -18.16
C ALA A 170 9.83 21.15 -18.19
N SER A 171 10.85 20.93 -19.02
CA SER A 171 11.62 19.71 -19.10
C SER A 171 12.36 19.53 -17.78
N SER A 172 11.65 19.10 -16.73
CA SER A 172 12.28 18.59 -15.51
C SER A 172 12.74 17.15 -15.74
N SER A 173 13.63 16.98 -16.71
CA SER A 173 14.40 15.76 -16.93
C SER A 173 15.75 16.10 -17.56
N GLY A 174 16.41 17.13 -17.03
CA GLY A 174 17.84 17.18 -17.05
C GLY A 174 18.33 16.40 -15.84
N HIS A 175 18.85 15.20 -16.05
CA HIS A 175 19.91 14.72 -15.16
C HIS A 175 20.95 15.84 -15.12
N ARG A 176 21.00 16.59 -14.02
CA ARG A 176 22.24 17.28 -13.67
C ARG A 176 23.19 16.17 -13.28
N GLU A 177 23.92 15.67 -14.28
CA GLU A 177 25.22 15.06 -14.08
C GLU A 177 26.08 16.08 -13.33
N ALA A 178 26.06 16.00 -12.00
CA ALA A 178 27.17 16.45 -11.19
C ALA A 178 28.09 15.24 -11.02
N GLY A 179 28.94 15.01 -12.02
CA GLY A 179 30.01 14.02 -11.95
C GLY A 179 30.91 14.32 -10.76
N GLY A 180 30.78 13.51 -9.71
CA GLY A 180 31.58 13.56 -8.48
C GLY A 180 31.07 12.51 -7.49
N GLU A 181 31.93 12.04 -6.57
CA GLU A 181 31.59 11.03 -5.55
C GLU A 181 30.29 11.34 -4.79
N HIS A 182 30.00 12.64 -4.58
CA HIS A 182 28.81 13.12 -3.89
C HIS A 182 27.49 12.84 -4.65
N GLY A 183 27.52 12.76 -5.98
CA GLY A 183 26.35 12.39 -6.79
C GLY A 183 26.02 10.91 -6.66
N THR A 184 27.05 10.05 -6.69
CA THR A 184 26.92 8.60 -6.55
C THR A 184 26.39 8.23 -5.16
N VAL A 185 26.95 8.81 -4.09
CA VAL A 185 26.51 8.54 -2.70
C VAL A 185 25.03 8.89 -2.51
N ARG A 186 24.58 10.04 -3.04
CA ARG A 186 23.17 10.46 -2.95
C ARG A 186 22.24 9.49 -3.69
N TRP A 187 22.61 9.09 -4.90
CA TRP A 187 21.81 8.13 -5.68
C TRP A 187 21.74 6.74 -5.02
N VAL A 188 22.86 6.27 -4.46
CA VAL A 188 22.90 5.02 -3.66
C VAL A 188 22.01 5.13 -2.43
N LEU A 189 22.08 6.24 -1.70
CA LEU A 189 21.23 6.46 -0.51
C LEU A 189 19.74 6.46 -0.87
N GLY A 190 19.38 7.09 -1.99
CA GLY A 190 18.01 7.05 -2.53
C GLY A 190 17.55 5.64 -2.90
N SER A 191 18.41 4.87 -3.56
CA SER A 191 18.13 3.49 -3.98
C SER A 191 17.99 2.54 -2.79
N VAL A 192 18.89 2.62 -1.81
CA VAL A 192 18.82 1.84 -0.57
C VAL A 192 17.56 2.19 0.22
N SER A 193 17.19 3.48 0.28
CA SER A 193 15.95 3.92 0.95
C SER A 193 14.71 3.36 0.27
N MET A 194 14.66 3.36 -1.07
CA MET A 194 13.54 2.77 -1.82
C MET A 194 13.46 1.25 -1.66
N LEU A 195 14.60 0.56 -1.66
CA LEU A 195 14.64 -0.87 -1.39
C LEU A 195 14.15 -1.18 0.02
N ALA A 196 14.63 -0.43 1.03
CA ALA A 196 14.21 -0.56 2.42
C ALA A 196 12.71 -0.30 2.58
N ASN A 197 12.14 0.66 1.85
CA ASN A 197 10.71 0.91 1.82
C ASN A 197 9.93 -0.31 1.30
N VAL A 198 10.30 -0.86 0.14
CA VAL A 198 9.56 -2.00 -0.46
C VAL A 198 9.67 -3.27 0.38
N VAL A 199 10.89 -3.59 0.84
CA VAL A 199 11.13 -4.76 1.71
C VAL A 199 10.43 -4.58 3.05
N GLY A 200 10.53 -3.39 3.64
CA GLY A 200 9.84 -3.06 4.89
C GLY A 200 8.33 -3.17 4.76
N PHE A 201 7.76 -2.72 3.63
CA PHE A 201 6.32 -2.79 3.42
C PHE A 201 5.85 -4.24 3.27
N ALA A 202 6.58 -5.06 2.52
CA ALA A 202 6.32 -6.49 2.43
C ALA A 202 6.36 -7.17 3.82
N LEU A 203 7.41 -6.92 4.61
CA LEU A 203 7.53 -7.43 5.98
C LEU A 203 6.38 -6.95 6.88
N TRP A 204 5.98 -5.70 6.74
CA TRP A 204 4.85 -5.14 7.49
C TRP A 204 3.52 -5.80 7.12
N LEU A 205 3.26 -6.11 5.83
CA LEU A 205 2.07 -6.88 5.44
C LEU A 205 2.06 -8.28 6.08
N LEU A 206 3.20 -8.95 6.17
CA LEU A 206 3.32 -10.24 6.85
C LEU A 206 3.11 -10.11 8.36
N LEU A 207 3.65 -9.04 8.97
CA LEU A 207 3.45 -8.73 10.38
C LEU A 207 1.96 -8.50 10.67
N GLN A 208 1.26 -7.74 9.83
CA GLN A 208 -0.18 -7.50 9.93
C GLN A 208 -0.99 -8.81 9.89
N ARG A 209 -0.65 -9.74 8.98
CA ARG A 209 -1.30 -11.06 8.93
C ARG A 209 -1.17 -11.84 10.24
N LYS A 210 0.02 -11.84 10.86
CA LYS A 210 0.22 -12.51 12.16
C LYS A 210 -0.54 -11.79 13.27
N PHE A 211 -0.52 -10.46 13.24
CA PHE A 211 -1.10 -9.64 14.27
C PHE A 211 -2.62 -9.74 14.31
N THR A 212 -3.32 -9.65 13.17
CA THR A 212 -4.78 -9.79 13.12
C THR A 212 -5.29 -11.13 13.62
N ARG A 213 -4.53 -12.21 13.42
CA ARG A 213 -4.87 -13.53 13.97
C ARG A 213 -4.73 -13.59 15.50
N LYS A 214 -3.78 -12.86 16.09
CA LYS A 214 -3.59 -12.80 17.55
C LYS A 214 -4.54 -11.82 18.23
N TYR A 215 -4.90 -10.74 17.53
CA TYR A 215 -5.72 -9.67 18.07
C TYR A 215 -6.81 -9.27 17.06
N PRO A 216 -7.96 -9.99 17.05
CA PRO A 216 -9.03 -9.82 16.05
C PRO A 216 -9.86 -8.53 16.21
N ALA A 217 -9.43 -7.59 17.05
CA ALA A 217 -10.04 -6.27 17.21
C ALA A 217 -9.32 -5.25 16.31
N VAL A 218 -9.64 -5.29 15.01
CA VAL A 218 -8.92 -4.58 13.94
C VAL A 218 -9.03 -3.06 14.10
N TYR A 219 -10.17 -2.51 14.55
CA TYR A 219 -10.30 -1.06 14.75
C TYR A 219 -9.41 -0.57 15.89
N SER A 220 -9.41 -1.31 17.01
CA SER A 220 -8.58 -1.03 18.17
C SER A 220 -7.10 -1.19 17.82
N ALA A 221 -6.74 -2.27 17.12
CA ALA A 221 -5.38 -2.52 16.63
C ALA A 221 -4.85 -1.34 15.81
N THR A 222 -5.60 -0.88 14.82
CA THR A 222 -5.20 0.25 13.97
C THR A 222 -5.16 1.55 14.76
N ALA A 223 -6.08 1.79 15.70
CA ALA A 223 -6.05 2.98 16.55
C ALA A 223 -4.80 3.02 17.45
N PHE A 224 -4.42 1.90 18.07
CA PHE A 224 -3.18 1.81 18.85
C PHE A 224 -1.94 1.92 17.99
N MET A 225 -1.94 1.31 16.80
CA MET A 225 -0.84 1.44 15.85
C MET A 225 -0.62 2.92 15.48
N SER A 226 -1.68 3.63 15.09
CA SER A 226 -1.61 5.07 14.82
C SER A 226 -1.21 5.89 16.04
N LEU A 227 -1.66 5.52 17.25
CA LEU A 227 -1.26 6.21 18.48
C LEU A 227 0.24 6.09 18.73
N PHE A 228 0.80 4.87 18.63
CA PHE A 228 2.24 4.67 18.79
C PHE A 228 3.02 5.34 17.68
N SER A 229 2.56 5.27 16.42
CA SER A 229 3.18 5.98 15.31
C SER A 229 3.18 7.50 15.53
N PHE A 230 2.10 8.07 16.05
CA PHE A 230 2.01 9.48 16.40
C PHE A 230 3.07 9.86 17.45
N ILE A 231 3.14 9.09 18.55
CA ILE A 231 4.11 9.33 19.62
C ILE A 231 5.55 9.20 19.10
N GLN A 232 5.85 8.14 18.35
CA GLN A 232 7.18 7.85 17.80
C GLN A 232 7.61 8.90 16.77
N ALA A 233 6.75 9.23 15.80
CA ALA A 233 7.03 10.26 14.80
C ALA A 233 7.14 11.64 15.45
N GLY A 234 6.27 11.96 16.41
CA GLY A 234 6.32 13.20 17.18
C GLY A 234 7.62 13.33 17.96
N ALA A 235 8.04 12.29 18.69
CA ALA A 235 9.30 12.26 19.42
C ALA A 235 10.50 12.44 18.48
N LEU A 236 10.50 11.78 17.32
CA LEU A 236 11.55 11.93 16.32
C LEU A 236 11.58 13.34 15.72
N ALA A 237 10.42 13.88 15.34
CA ALA A 237 10.29 15.23 14.79
C ALA A 237 10.75 16.29 15.78
N LEU A 238 10.33 16.20 17.05
CA LEU A 238 10.75 17.10 18.12
C LEU A 238 12.26 16.99 18.39
N SER A 239 12.80 15.77 18.35
CA SER A 239 14.23 15.54 18.55
C SER A 239 15.10 16.14 17.45
N ILE A 240 14.61 16.16 16.21
CA ILE A 240 15.34 16.71 15.05
C ILE A 240 15.10 18.23 14.91
N GLN A 241 13.89 18.73 15.22
CA GLN A 241 13.49 20.12 14.98
C GLN A 241 13.40 20.95 16.26
N ARG A 242 14.24 20.66 17.26
CA ARG A 242 14.18 21.22 18.63
C ARG A 242 14.00 22.74 18.70
N THR A 243 14.53 23.47 17.72
CA THR A 243 14.54 24.95 17.72
C THR A 243 13.48 25.58 16.81
N SER A 244 12.77 24.80 15.97
CA SER A 244 11.92 25.32 14.89
C SER A 244 10.43 25.04 15.09
N ILE A 245 9.83 25.71 16.08
CA ILE A 245 8.38 25.59 16.37
C ILE A 245 7.52 25.97 15.14
N ALA A 246 7.99 26.89 14.31
CA ALA A 246 7.30 27.33 13.09
C ALA A 246 7.06 26.22 12.06
N VAL A 247 7.74 25.08 12.15
CA VAL A 247 7.58 23.93 11.26
C VAL A 247 6.34 23.11 11.61
N TRP A 248 5.83 23.25 12.84
CA TRP A 248 4.62 22.60 13.33
C TRP A 248 3.33 23.39 13.02
N ALA A 249 3.48 24.65 12.64
CA ALA A 249 2.35 25.47 12.24
C ALA A 249 1.88 25.04 10.84
N LEU A 250 0.61 24.60 10.73
CA LEU A 250 -0.06 24.41 9.45
C LEU A 250 -0.43 25.79 8.91
N LYS A 251 0.19 26.19 7.80
CA LYS A 251 0.12 27.55 7.25
C LYS A 251 -0.92 27.68 6.13
N GLY A 252 -1.23 26.57 5.45
CA GLY A 252 -2.06 26.58 4.23
C GLY A 252 -3.28 25.67 4.29
N THR A 253 -4.32 26.01 3.51
CA THR A 253 -5.51 25.16 3.33
C THR A 253 -5.15 23.79 2.75
N ILE A 254 -4.19 23.73 1.81
CA ILE A 254 -3.74 22.47 1.22
C ILE A 254 -3.06 21.57 2.25
N GLU A 255 -2.25 22.14 3.15
CA GLU A 255 -1.61 21.39 4.25
C GLU A 255 -2.66 20.77 5.18
N ILE A 256 -3.67 21.55 5.58
CA ILE A 256 -4.77 21.07 6.44
C ILE A 256 -5.59 19.99 5.73
N VAL A 257 -6.02 20.21 4.48
CA VAL A 257 -6.78 19.23 3.70
C VAL A 257 -5.98 17.94 3.53
N THR A 258 -4.68 18.05 3.27
CA THR A 258 -3.77 16.90 3.14
C THR A 258 -3.70 16.12 4.45
N VAL A 259 -3.48 16.78 5.58
CA VAL A 259 -3.41 16.15 6.90
C VAL A 259 -4.72 15.45 7.25
N VAL A 260 -5.87 16.10 7.03
CA VAL A 260 -7.19 15.54 7.34
C VAL A 260 -7.49 14.34 6.44
N TYR A 261 -7.30 14.45 5.12
CA TYR A 261 -7.52 13.36 4.19
C TYR A 261 -6.59 12.17 4.47
N CYS A 262 -5.29 12.43 4.64
CA CYS A 262 -4.31 11.39 4.91
C CYS A 262 -4.57 10.70 6.26
N GLY A 263 -5.03 11.45 7.26
CA GLY A 263 -5.33 10.92 8.58
C GLY A 263 -6.61 10.09 8.60
N VAL A 264 -7.73 10.65 8.18
CA VAL A 264 -9.05 10.00 8.23
C VAL A 264 -9.17 8.90 7.18
N VAL A 265 -8.89 9.22 5.92
CA VAL A 265 -9.15 8.32 4.80
C VAL A 265 -7.98 7.36 4.60
N ALA A 266 -6.75 7.85 4.46
CA ALA A 266 -5.62 6.97 4.14
C ALA A 266 -5.17 6.11 5.32
N SER A 267 -4.94 6.72 6.49
CA SER A 267 -4.51 5.97 7.69
C SER A 267 -5.67 5.39 8.49
N GLY A 268 -6.78 6.11 8.64
CA GLY A 268 -7.96 5.61 9.34
C GLY A 268 -8.63 4.47 8.58
N MET A 269 -9.23 4.77 7.42
CA MET A 269 -9.96 3.78 6.62
C MET A 269 -9.05 2.87 5.79
N GLY A 270 -8.01 3.44 5.15
CA GLY A 270 -7.14 2.72 4.23
C GLY A 270 -6.37 1.59 4.90
N TYR A 271 -5.82 1.81 6.11
CA TYR A 271 -5.19 0.72 6.86
C TYR A 271 -6.18 -0.35 7.31
N LEU A 272 -7.42 0.00 7.66
CA LEU A 272 -8.44 -1.01 7.98
C LEU A 272 -8.77 -1.89 6.77
N LEU A 273 -8.98 -1.29 5.60
CA LEU A 273 -9.23 -2.01 4.35
C LEU A 273 -8.05 -2.89 3.96
N LEU A 274 -6.84 -2.36 4.07
CA LEU A 274 -5.61 -3.08 3.77
C LEU A 274 -5.44 -4.29 4.72
N THR A 275 -5.59 -4.07 6.03
CA THR A 275 -5.50 -5.12 7.04
C THR A 275 -6.59 -6.17 6.86
N TYR A 276 -7.83 -5.77 6.53
CA TYR A 276 -8.92 -6.68 6.18
C TYR A 276 -8.57 -7.58 4.99
N CYS A 277 -7.98 -7.02 3.93
CA CYS A 277 -7.55 -7.78 2.76
C CYS A 277 -6.40 -8.76 3.09
N VAL A 278 -5.43 -8.32 3.88
CA VAL A 278 -4.32 -9.16 4.34
C VAL A 278 -4.82 -10.33 5.17
N GLU A 279 -5.79 -10.10 6.06
CA GLU A 279 -6.39 -11.15 6.88
C GLU A 279 -7.17 -12.16 6.03
N LYS A 280 -8.06 -11.68 5.14
CA LYS A 280 -8.95 -12.55 4.37
C LYS A 280 -8.27 -13.29 3.22
N ARG A 281 -7.30 -12.65 2.57
CA ARG A 281 -6.74 -13.12 1.29
C ARG A 281 -5.22 -13.25 1.29
N GLY A 282 -4.54 -12.78 2.33
CA GLY A 282 -3.09 -12.88 2.49
C GLY A 282 -2.31 -11.66 1.95
N PRO A 283 -1.03 -11.54 2.36
CA PRO A 283 -0.17 -10.42 1.98
C PRO A 283 0.20 -10.44 0.50
N VAL A 284 0.42 -11.62 -0.11
CA VAL A 284 0.77 -11.73 -1.55
C VAL A 284 -0.37 -11.22 -2.42
N PHE A 285 -1.61 -11.60 -2.11
CA PHE A 285 -2.79 -11.07 -2.79
C PHE A 285 -2.91 -9.57 -2.68
N THR A 286 -2.71 -9.04 -1.47
CA THR A 286 -2.78 -7.60 -1.20
C THR A 286 -1.71 -6.86 -2.01
N ALA A 287 -0.49 -7.37 -2.03
CA ALA A 287 0.62 -6.78 -2.76
C ALA A 287 0.38 -6.79 -4.28
N ALA A 288 -0.24 -7.83 -4.85
CA ALA A 288 -0.52 -7.93 -6.29
C ALA A 288 -1.37 -6.78 -6.86
N PHE A 289 -2.13 -6.07 -6.01
CA PHE A 289 -2.90 -4.90 -6.43
C PHE A 289 -2.10 -3.60 -6.37
N SER A 290 -0.86 -3.56 -5.86
CA SER A 290 -0.10 -2.30 -5.75
C SER A 290 0.07 -1.54 -7.06
N PRO A 291 0.23 -2.19 -8.25
CA PRO A 291 0.35 -1.47 -9.51
C PRO A 291 -0.91 -0.68 -9.91
N LEU A 292 -2.09 -1.02 -9.37
CA LEU A 292 -3.33 -0.27 -9.66
C LEU A 292 -3.24 1.19 -9.21
N SER A 293 -2.51 1.47 -8.13
CA SER A 293 -2.30 2.84 -7.67
C SER A 293 -1.75 3.73 -8.78
N GLN A 294 -0.84 3.22 -9.62
CA GLN A 294 -0.26 3.99 -10.72
C GLN A 294 -1.26 4.28 -11.84
N ILE A 295 -2.17 3.34 -12.14
CA ILE A 295 -3.25 3.57 -13.11
C ILE A 295 -4.13 4.73 -12.62
N PHE A 296 -4.48 4.73 -11.33
CA PHE A 296 -5.28 5.82 -10.76
C PHE A 296 -4.54 7.15 -10.73
N VAL A 297 -3.23 7.15 -10.43
CA VAL A 297 -2.40 8.36 -10.52
C VAL A 297 -2.40 8.90 -11.96
N ALA A 298 -2.14 8.06 -12.96
CA ALA A 298 -2.17 8.46 -14.36
C ALA A 298 -3.55 8.99 -14.80
N GLY A 299 -4.63 8.42 -14.27
CA GLY A 299 -5.99 8.91 -14.49
C GLY A 299 -6.24 10.29 -13.86
N ILE A 300 -5.76 10.49 -12.62
CA ILE A 300 -5.81 11.80 -11.94
C ILE A 300 -5.02 12.85 -12.73
N ASP A 301 -3.82 12.49 -13.21
CA ASP A 301 -2.99 13.39 -14.01
C ASP A 301 -3.70 13.81 -15.31
N LEU A 302 -4.41 12.87 -15.96
CA LEU A 302 -5.21 13.17 -17.15
C LEU A 302 -6.44 14.06 -16.85
N PHE A 303 -7.31 13.63 -15.93
CA PHE A 303 -8.62 14.25 -15.75
C PHE A 303 -8.58 15.53 -14.90
N ILE A 304 -7.67 15.59 -13.92
CA ILE A 304 -7.57 16.70 -12.98
C ILE A 304 -6.47 17.67 -13.42
N LEU A 305 -5.27 17.14 -13.70
CA LEU A 305 -4.13 17.99 -14.06
C LEU A 305 -4.08 18.32 -15.57
N HIS A 306 -4.94 17.71 -16.38
CA HIS A 306 -4.99 17.92 -17.83
C HIS A 306 -3.66 17.58 -18.53
N GLU A 307 -2.86 16.69 -17.95
CA GLU A 307 -1.61 16.22 -18.54
C GLU A 307 -1.89 15.27 -19.72
N PRO A 308 -1.11 15.34 -20.81
CA PRO A 308 -1.33 14.49 -21.98
C PRO A 308 -1.12 13.02 -21.62
N LEU A 309 -2.06 12.17 -22.04
CA LEU A 309 -1.95 10.73 -21.88
C LEU A 309 -1.05 10.16 -22.97
N TYR A 310 -0.12 9.29 -22.55
CA TYR A 310 0.85 8.69 -23.45
C TYR A 310 0.53 7.22 -23.74
N LEU A 311 0.95 6.73 -24.91
CA LEU A 311 0.70 5.35 -25.36
C LEU A 311 1.16 4.28 -24.37
N GLY A 312 2.31 4.48 -23.74
CA GLY A 312 2.81 3.54 -22.74
C GLY A 312 2.01 3.51 -21.45
N SER A 313 1.33 4.61 -21.10
CA SER A 313 0.37 4.61 -20.00
C SER A 313 -0.85 3.73 -20.30
N VAL A 314 -1.35 3.74 -21.54
CA VAL A 314 -2.48 2.87 -21.96
C VAL A 314 -2.07 1.40 -21.95
N LEU A 315 -1.00 1.07 -22.68
CA LEU A 315 -0.55 -0.31 -22.84
C LEU A 315 -0.13 -0.92 -21.50
N GLY A 316 0.58 -0.15 -20.66
CA GLY A 316 0.93 -0.55 -19.31
C GLY A 316 -0.29 -0.83 -18.44
N SER A 317 -1.32 0.04 -18.49
CA SER A 317 -2.57 -0.15 -17.74
C SER A 317 -3.32 -1.42 -18.19
N VAL A 318 -3.39 -1.70 -19.50
CA VAL A 318 -4.00 -2.93 -20.03
C VAL A 318 -3.29 -4.17 -19.49
N LEU A 319 -1.95 -4.18 -19.51
CA LEU A 319 -1.16 -5.30 -18.99
C LEU A 319 -1.34 -5.51 -17.48
N VAL A 320 -1.41 -4.42 -16.71
CA VAL A 320 -1.70 -4.49 -15.26
C VAL A 320 -3.08 -5.12 -15.01
N ILE A 321 -4.11 -4.68 -15.74
CA ILE A 321 -5.47 -5.23 -15.60
C ILE A 321 -5.52 -6.71 -15.99
N LEU A 322 -4.87 -7.09 -17.10
CA LEU A 322 -4.78 -8.50 -17.53
C LEU A 322 -4.05 -9.37 -16.50
N GLY A 323 -2.91 -8.88 -15.97
CA GLY A 323 -2.16 -9.58 -14.94
C GLY A 323 -2.98 -9.79 -13.67
N LEU A 324 -3.69 -8.76 -13.22
CA LEU A 324 -4.57 -8.85 -12.06
C LEU A 324 -5.75 -9.81 -12.28
N TYR A 325 -6.31 -9.83 -13.49
CA TYR A 325 -7.37 -10.78 -13.84
C TYR A 325 -6.88 -12.24 -13.73
N MET A 326 -5.66 -12.54 -14.20
CA MET A 326 -5.07 -13.87 -14.03
C MET A 326 -4.85 -14.24 -12.56
N VAL A 327 -4.40 -13.31 -11.73
CA VAL A 327 -4.25 -13.53 -10.27
C VAL A 327 -5.59 -13.85 -9.62
N LEU A 328 -6.65 -13.11 -9.96
CA LEU A 328 -8.00 -13.34 -9.46
C LEU A 328 -8.56 -14.68 -9.95
N TRP A 329 -8.31 -15.04 -11.20
CA TRP A 329 -8.72 -16.32 -11.77
C TRP A 329 -8.06 -17.49 -11.05
N GLY A 330 -6.74 -17.44 -10.86
CA GLY A 330 -6.02 -18.48 -10.11
C GLY A 330 -6.58 -18.66 -8.69
N LYS A 331 -6.99 -17.58 -8.02
CA LYS A 331 -7.65 -17.69 -6.70
C LYS A 331 -9.06 -18.25 -6.73
N LYS A 332 -9.83 -17.94 -7.78
CA LYS A 332 -11.16 -18.54 -7.96
C LYS A 332 -11.03 -20.05 -8.13
N GLU A 333 -10.06 -20.49 -8.90
CA GLU A 333 -9.77 -21.92 -9.12
C GLU A 333 -9.32 -22.63 -7.84
N GLU A 334 -8.45 -22.00 -7.04
CA GLU A 334 -8.04 -22.51 -5.72
C GLU A 334 -9.23 -22.70 -4.79
N ALA A 335 -10.13 -21.71 -4.72
CA ALA A 335 -11.32 -21.79 -3.89
C ALA A 335 -12.28 -22.89 -4.38
N ALA A 336 -12.44 -23.04 -5.70
CA ALA A 336 -13.26 -24.11 -6.28
C ALA A 336 -12.69 -25.50 -5.94
N ASN A 337 -11.37 -25.67 -6.05
CA ASN A 337 -10.70 -26.94 -5.74
C ASN A 337 -10.79 -27.28 -4.25
N ALA A 338 -10.68 -26.29 -3.35
CA ALA A 338 -10.85 -26.49 -1.91
C ALA A 338 -12.27 -26.97 -1.56
N VAL A 339 -13.30 -26.41 -2.19
CA VAL A 339 -14.70 -26.85 -1.99
C VAL A 339 -14.91 -28.26 -2.56
N ALA A 340 -14.34 -28.55 -3.74
CA ALA A 340 -14.44 -29.87 -4.36
C ALA A 340 -13.77 -30.95 -3.50
N SER A 341 -12.64 -30.65 -2.86
CA SER A 341 -11.94 -31.58 -1.96
C SER A 341 -12.62 -31.76 -0.60
N ALA A 342 -13.43 -30.79 -0.13
CA ALA A 342 -14.17 -30.90 1.14
C ALA A 342 -15.44 -31.75 1.04
N LYS A 343 -16.08 -31.80 -0.14
CA LYS A 343 -17.29 -32.60 -0.40
C LYS A 343 -17.14 -34.12 -0.14
N PRO A 344 -16.08 -34.81 -0.60
CA PRO A 344 -15.92 -36.24 -0.33
C PRO A 344 -15.68 -36.53 1.16
N VAL A 345 -14.97 -35.64 1.88
CA VAL A 345 -14.71 -35.80 3.32
C VAL A 345 -15.99 -35.65 4.15
N GLN A 346 -16.88 -34.72 3.80
CA GLN A 346 -18.17 -34.59 4.48
C GLN A 346 -19.10 -35.78 4.21
N ALA A 347 -19.06 -36.35 2.99
CA ALA A 347 -19.83 -37.54 2.65
C ALA A 347 -19.36 -38.81 3.38
N GLU A 348 -18.05 -38.95 3.61
CA GLU A 348 -17.49 -40.05 4.42
C GLU A 348 -17.83 -39.92 5.91
N VAL A 349 -17.80 -38.70 6.46
CA VAL A 349 -18.18 -38.45 7.87
C VAL A 349 -19.67 -38.69 8.09
N GLU A 350 -20.56 -38.24 7.19
CA GLU A 350 -21.99 -38.53 7.27
C GLU A 350 -22.35 -40.01 7.08
N GLN A 351 -21.51 -40.78 6.38
CA GLN A 351 -21.67 -42.23 6.26
C GLN A 351 -21.19 -42.99 7.50
N GLN A 352 -20.15 -42.50 8.19
CA GLN A 352 -19.66 -43.08 9.44
C GLN A 352 -20.57 -42.78 10.65
N GLU A 353 -21.30 -41.66 10.65
CA GLU A 353 -22.25 -41.31 11.72
C GLU A 353 -23.60 -42.07 11.64
N LYS A 354 -23.84 -42.78 10.52
CA LYS A 354 -25.07 -43.57 10.29
C LYS A 354 -24.90 -45.07 10.51
N VAL A 355 -23.73 -45.51 10.97
CA VAL A 355 -23.41 -46.89 11.38
C VAL A 355 -23.23 -46.89 12.90
#